data_AF-A0A1R4I038-F1
#
_entry.id   AF-A0A1R4I038-F1
#
_cell.length_a   1.000
_cell.length_b   1.000
_cell.length_c   1.000
_cell.angle_alpha   90.00
_cell.angle_beta   90.00
_cell.angle_gamma   90.00
#
_symmetry.space_group_name_H-M   'P 1'
#
loop_
_entity.id
_entity.type
_entity.pdbx_description
1 polymer ?
#
loop_
_entity_poly.entity_id
_entity_poly.type
_entity_poly.pdbx_seq_one_letter_code
_entity_poly.pdbx_strand_id
1 'polypeptide(L)'
;MSALATFFLLVGDRFTAHSPGELAHASYGWPLDWVTQDLSRYAYAEFPQTVPFNFTRAWDDPIATSVHWQWFAGDMLIVGFAVTAAFLVLGRMIRHRRAAKPQDSNGSIQDK
;
A
#
# COMPACT_ATOMS: atom_id res chain seq x y z
N MET A 1 8.52 -15.01 -0.35
CA MET A 1 8.56 -13.92 -1.35
C MET A 1 7.32 -13.03 -1.28
N SER A 2 6.10 -13.57 -1.43
CA SER A 2 4.86 -12.75 -1.44
C SER A 2 4.64 -11.94 -0.16
N ALA A 3 4.85 -12.52 1.02
CA ALA A 3 4.73 -11.80 2.29
C ALA A 3 5.71 -10.62 2.41
N LEU A 4 6.93 -10.78 1.90
CA LEU A 4 7.94 -9.72 1.88
C LEU A 4 7.55 -8.60 0.90
N ALA A 5 7.02 -8.94 -0.27
CA ALA A 5 6.51 -7.96 -1.23
C ALA A 5 5.33 -7.18 -0.64
N THR A 6 4.36 -7.85 -0.02
CA THR A 6 3.24 -7.18 0.65
C THR A 6 3.71 -6.29 1.79
N PHE A 7 4.69 -6.74 2.57
CA PHE A 7 5.31 -5.94 3.60
C PHE A 7 5.83 -4.60 3.05
N PHE A 8 6.68 -4.64 2.02
CA PHE A 8 7.27 -3.43 1.44
C PHE A 8 6.25 -2.54 0.71
N LEU A 9 5.16 -3.11 0.21
CA LEU A 9 4.06 -2.33 -0.37
C LEU A 9 3.25 -1.58 0.70
N LEU A 10 3.07 -2.18 1.88
CA LEU A 10 2.25 -1.62 2.96
C LEU A 10 3.03 -0.74 3.94
N VAL A 11 4.36 -0.74 3.91
CA VAL A 11 5.15 0.04 4.87
C VAL A 11 5.10 1.55 4.56
N GLY A 12 4.62 1.95 3.39
CA GLY A 12 4.50 3.37 3.03
C GLY A 12 5.86 4.01 2.71
N ASP A 13 5.80 5.06 1.90
CA ASP A 13 6.98 5.55 1.18
C ASP A 13 7.83 6.54 2.00
N ARG A 14 7.26 7.21 3.02
CA ARG A 14 7.94 8.36 3.66
C ARG A 14 7.31 8.86 4.96
N PHE A 15 8.15 9.12 5.96
CA PHE A 15 7.86 9.91 7.15
C PHE A 15 8.41 11.33 6.97
N THR A 16 7.68 12.37 7.38
CA THR A 16 8.18 13.76 7.35
C THR A 16 8.26 14.30 8.77
N ALA A 17 9.49 14.54 9.23
CA ALA A 17 9.74 15.20 10.51
C ALA A 17 9.74 16.72 10.31
N HIS A 18 9.02 17.44 11.16
CA HIS A 18 9.03 18.90 11.25
C HIS A 18 9.92 19.40 12.39
N SER A 19 10.32 18.52 13.30
CA SER A 19 11.17 18.85 14.44
C SER A 19 12.07 17.66 14.85
N PRO A 20 13.17 17.90 15.58
CA PRO A 20 14.04 16.83 16.07
C PRO A 20 13.33 15.80 16.96
N GLY A 21 12.34 16.23 17.75
CA GLY A 21 11.62 15.34 18.67
C GLY A 21 10.76 14.28 17.97
N GLU A 22 10.32 14.56 16.75
CA GLU A 22 9.51 13.63 15.95
C GLU A 22 10.32 12.44 15.43
N LEU A 23 11.66 12.57 15.34
CA LEU A 23 12.53 11.50 14.86
C LEU A 23 12.52 10.26 15.77
N ALA A 24 12.25 10.42 17.08
CA ALA A 24 12.19 9.30 18.01
C ALA A 24 10.99 8.37 17.78
N HIS A 25 9.96 8.85 17.08
CA HIS A 25 8.71 8.14 16.84
C HIS A 25 8.33 8.20 15.36
N ALA A 26 9.29 7.94 14.48
CA ALA A 26 9.04 7.95 13.05
C ALA A 26 8.15 6.76 12.67
N SER A 27 6.88 7.05 12.39
CA SER A 27 5.88 6.04 12.05
C SER A 27 5.75 5.86 10.55
N TYR A 28 5.61 4.61 10.14
CA TYR A 28 5.48 4.15 8.76
C TYR A 28 4.37 3.10 8.68
N GLY A 29 3.66 3.09 7.57
CA GLY A 29 2.60 2.14 7.29
C GLY A 29 1.51 2.76 6.44
N TRP A 30 0.74 1.91 5.77
CA TRP A 30 -0.46 2.31 5.05
C TRP A 30 -1.41 1.12 4.91
N PRO A 31 -2.72 1.29 5.21
CA PRO A 31 -3.38 2.53 5.67
C PRO A 31 -3.18 2.91 7.15
N LEU A 32 -2.62 2.04 7.99
CA LEU A 32 -2.41 2.30 9.40
C LEU A 32 -0.91 2.32 9.70
N ASP A 33 -0.47 3.11 10.67
CA ASP A 33 0.95 3.13 11.05
C ASP A 33 1.28 1.89 11.87
N TRP A 34 1.97 0.93 11.26
CA TRP A 34 2.28 -0.38 11.87
C TRP A 34 3.76 -0.62 12.09
N VAL A 35 4.64 0.28 11.62
CA VAL A 35 6.08 0.28 11.92
C VAL A 35 6.45 1.61 12.57
N THR A 36 7.24 1.55 13.64
CA THR A 36 7.84 2.74 14.25
C THR A 36 9.36 2.56 14.31
N GLN A 37 10.10 3.58 13.92
CA GLN A 37 11.56 3.61 13.98
C GLN A 37 12.03 4.78 14.85
N ASP A 38 13.04 4.52 15.67
CA ASP A 38 13.78 5.59 16.35
C ASP A 38 14.92 6.09 15.45
N LEU A 39 14.73 7.28 14.92
CA LEU A 39 15.68 8.00 14.07
C LEU A 39 16.41 9.12 14.81
N SER A 40 16.21 9.28 16.13
CA SER A 40 16.79 10.39 16.92
C SER A 40 18.31 10.38 16.92
N ARG A 41 18.92 9.21 16.72
CA ARG A 41 20.38 9.05 16.57
C ARG A 41 20.94 9.73 15.32
N TYR A 42 20.09 10.00 14.33
CA TYR A 42 20.50 10.69 13.11
C TYR A 42 20.36 12.20 13.33
N ALA A 43 21.50 12.88 13.46
CA ALA A 43 21.57 14.33 13.63
C ALA A 43 21.26 15.07 12.30
N TYR A 44 19.99 15.07 11.90
CA TYR A 44 19.52 15.86 10.76
C TYR A 44 19.72 17.36 11.07
N ALA A 45 20.34 18.09 10.14
CA ALA A 45 20.71 19.49 10.33
C ALA A 45 19.58 20.47 9.97
N GLU A 46 18.58 20.03 9.19
CA GLU A 46 17.52 20.86 8.63
C GLU A 46 16.16 20.15 8.70
N PHE A 47 15.10 20.94 8.92
CA PHE A 47 13.70 20.48 8.95
C PHE A 47 12.84 21.45 8.12
N PRO A 48 11.76 20.98 7.46
CA PRO A 48 11.24 19.62 7.47
C PRO A 48 12.10 18.64 6.68
N GLN A 49 12.24 17.42 7.21
CA GLN A 49 13.02 16.35 6.60
C GLN A 49 12.11 15.17 6.31
N THR A 50 12.03 14.79 5.04
CA THR A 50 11.41 13.53 4.64
C THR A 50 12.43 12.41 4.69
N VAL A 51 12.11 11.34 5.41
CA VAL A 51 12.94 10.16 5.57
C VAL A 51 12.21 8.94 4.99
N PRO A 52 12.80 8.24 4.01
CA PRO A 52 12.24 7.00 3.50
C PRO A 52 12.45 5.86 4.51
N PHE A 53 11.54 4.91 4.53
CA PHE A 53 11.67 3.71 5.35
C PHE A 53 12.93 2.91 4.96
N ASN A 54 13.72 2.50 5.95
CA ASN A 54 14.89 1.66 5.72
C ASN A 54 15.13 0.73 6.92
N PHE A 55 15.21 -0.58 6.68
CA PHE A 55 15.49 -1.58 7.72
C PHE A 55 16.96 -1.61 8.14
N THR A 56 17.85 -1.30 7.23
CA THR A 56 19.29 -1.54 7.33
C THR A 56 20.01 -0.41 6.61
N ARG A 57 19.93 0.80 7.17
CA ARG A 57 20.67 1.94 6.65
C ARG A 57 22.19 1.75 6.75
N ALA A 58 22.65 0.89 7.67
CA ALA A 58 23.99 0.34 7.74
C ALA A 58 23.91 -1.12 8.24
N TRP A 59 24.69 -2.04 7.66
CA TRP A 59 24.75 -3.44 8.11
C TRP A 59 25.29 -3.59 9.54
N ASP A 60 26.04 -2.58 10.00
CA ASP A 60 26.70 -2.56 11.32
C ASP A 60 25.93 -1.76 12.39
N ASP A 61 24.83 -1.07 12.01
CA ASP A 61 24.02 -0.26 12.92
C ASP A 61 22.52 -0.34 12.57
N PRO A 62 21.82 -1.42 12.98
CA PRO A 62 20.40 -1.61 12.69
C PRO A 62 19.57 -0.51 13.36
N ILE A 63 18.56 0.00 12.66
CA ILE A 63 17.63 1.00 13.21
C ILE A 63 16.71 0.30 14.20
N ALA A 64 16.59 0.84 15.42
CA ALA A 64 15.64 0.35 16.41
C ALA A 64 14.22 0.47 15.84
N THR A 65 13.63 -0.68 15.51
CA THR A 65 12.38 -0.79 14.76
C THR A 65 11.39 -1.63 15.56
N SER A 66 10.21 -1.07 15.81
CA SER A 66 9.08 -1.75 16.44
C SER A 66 8.00 -2.00 15.40
N VAL A 67 7.50 -3.24 15.35
CA VAL A 67 6.45 -3.67 14.42
C VAL A 67 5.21 -4.05 15.20
N HIS A 68 4.09 -3.41 14.90
CA HIS A 68 2.81 -3.74 15.48
C HIS A 68 2.02 -4.67 14.56
N TRP A 69 2.22 -5.98 14.74
CA TRP A 69 1.65 -7.02 13.88
C TRP A 69 0.13 -7.01 13.72
N GLN A 70 -0.60 -6.54 14.75
CA GLN A 70 -2.06 -6.40 14.68
C GLN A 70 -2.50 -5.34 13.64
N TRP A 71 -1.78 -4.22 13.56
CA TRP A 71 -2.07 -3.16 12.60
C TRP A 71 -1.65 -3.59 11.19
N PHE A 72 -0.53 -4.28 11.05
CA PHE A 72 -0.12 -4.90 9.79
C PHE A 72 -1.17 -5.90 9.27
N ALA A 73 -1.72 -6.76 10.14
CA ALA A 73 -2.78 -7.69 9.76
C ALA A 73 -4.06 -6.94 9.34
N GLY A 74 -4.40 -5.85 10.05
CA GLY A 74 -5.49 -4.95 9.67
C GLY A 74 -5.31 -4.37 8.26
N ASP A 75 -4.11 -3.87 7.96
CA ASP A 75 -3.77 -3.31 6.64
C ASP A 75 -3.87 -4.36 5.54
N MET A 76 -3.38 -5.58 5.78
CA MET A 76 -3.56 -6.69 4.83
C MET A 76 -5.03 -6.97 4.54
N LEU A 77 -5.89 -6.95 5.57
CA LEU A 77 -7.33 -7.19 5.40
C LEU A 77 -8.00 -6.05 4.63
N ILE A 78 -7.69 -4.79 4.95
CA ILE A 78 -8.26 -3.61 4.28
C ILE A 78 -7.88 -3.62 2.80
N VAL A 79 -6.60 -3.79 2.50
CA VAL A 79 -6.11 -3.79 1.12
C VAL A 79 -6.61 -5.02 0.36
N GLY A 80 -6.58 -6.20 0.98
CA GLY A 80 -7.11 -7.43 0.39
C GLY A 80 -8.59 -7.35 0.04
N PHE A 81 -9.39 -6.74 0.93
CA PHE A 81 -10.81 -6.47 0.70
C PHE A 81 -11.02 -5.48 -0.46
N ALA A 82 -10.30 -4.35 -0.45
CA ALA A 82 -10.41 -3.33 -1.49
C ALA A 82 -10.06 -3.89 -2.89
N VAL A 83 -8.98 -4.67 -2.97
CA VAL A 83 -8.54 -5.32 -4.23
C VAL A 83 -9.60 -6.33 -4.71
N THR A 84 -10.12 -7.16 -3.80
CA THR A 84 -11.17 -8.14 -4.13
C THR A 84 -12.44 -7.45 -4.62
N ALA A 85 -12.87 -6.39 -3.94
CA ALA A 85 -14.02 -5.59 -4.35
C ALA A 85 -13.83 -4.98 -5.74
N ALA A 86 -12.64 -4.43 -6.03
CA ALA A 86 -12.31 -3.87 -7.34
C ALA A 86 -12.42 -4.93 -8.46
N PHE A 87 -11.89 -6.14 -8.24
CA PHE A 87 -11.99 -7.23 -9.20
C PHE A 87 -13.44 -7.68 -9.44
N LEU A 88 -14.26 -7.77 -8.38
CA LEU A 88 -15.67 -8.13 -8.51
C LEU A 88 -16.46 -7.07 -9.28
N VAL A 89 -16.25 -5.79 -8.99
CA VAL A 89 -16.88 -4.66 -9.70
C VAL A 89 -16.47 -4.68 -11.17
N LEU A 90 -15.18 -4.83 -11.47
CA LEU A 90 -14.67 -4.86 -12.85
C LEU A 90 -15.24 -6.06 -13.62
N GLY A 91 -15.26 -7.25 -13.00
CA GLY A 91 -15.86 -8.45 -13.59
C GLY A 91 -17.34 -8.27 -13.90
N ARG A 92 -18.09 -7.64 -12.98
CA ARG A 92 -19.52 -7.35 -13.18
C ARG A 92 -19.73 -6.32 -14.30
N MET A 93 -18.91 -5.27 -14.38
CA MET A 93 -18.96 -4.28 -15.47
C MET A 93 -18.68 -4.92 -16.83
N ILE A 94 -17.65 -5.76 -16.93
CA ILE A 94 -17.32 -6.49 -18.17
C ILE A 94 -18.47 -7.40 -18.57
N ARG A 95 -19.07 -8.12 -17.61
CA ARG A 95 -20.22 -9.00 -17.87
C ARG A 95 -21.43 -8.21 -18.39
N HIS A 96 -21.76 -7.06 -17.80
CA HIS A 96 -22.85 -6.21 -18.29
C HIS A 96 -22.59 -5.66 -19.69
N ARG A 97 -21.35 -5.26 -20.01
CA ARG A 97 -20.98 -4.79 -21.36
C ARG A 97 -21.05 -5.90 -22.41
N ARG A 98 -20.70 -7.14 -22.06
CA ARG A 98 -20.82 -8.30 -22.96
C ARG A 98 -22.28 -8.73 -23.15
N ALA A 99 -23.09 -8.68 -22.10
CA ALA A 99 -24.52 -8.99 -22.17
C ALA A 99 -25.33 -7.92 -22.92
N ALA A 100 -24.84 -6.68 -22.98
CA ALA A 100 -25.40 -5.59 -23.80
C ALA A 100 -25.00 -5.68 -25.28
N LYS A 101 -24.24 -6.71 -25.69
CA LYS A 101 -23.93 -6.99 -27.09
C LYS A 101 -24.65 -8.25 -27.64
N PRO A 102 -26.00 -8.36 -27.62
CA PRO A 102 -26.70 -9.33 -28.46
C PRO A 102 -27.19 -8.69 -29.77
N GLN A 103 -26.59 -9.14 -30.87
CA GLN A 103 -27.30 -9.58 -32.08
C GLN A 103 -27.93 -8.54 -33.04
N ASP A 104 -27.15 -7.57 -33.54
CA ASP A 104 -27.43 -6.92 -34.84
C ASP A 104 -26.75 -7.68 -36.00
N SER A 105 -27.12 -8.96 -36.19
CA SER A 105 -26.66 -9.70 -37.39
C SER A 105 -27.64 -10.75 -37.90
N ASN A 106 -28.93 -10.67 -37.56
CA ASN A 106 -29.92 -11.66 -37.99
C ASN A 106 -31.11 -11.03 -38.74
N GLY A 107 -30.82 -10.12 -39.68
CA GLY A 107 -31.84 -9.36 -40.42
C GLY A 107 -31.58 -9.19 -41.92
N SER A 108 -30.89 -10.11 -42.59
CA SER A 108 -30.77 -10.05 -44.06
C SER A 108 -31.00 -11.38 -44.80
N ILE A 109 -31.66 -12.36 -44.17
CA ILE A 109 -32.10 -13.57 -44.89
C ILE A 109 -33.63 -13.62 -44.86
N GLN A 110 -34.23 -12.84 -45.74
CA GLN A 110 -35.58 -12.88 -46.33
C GLN A 110 -35.80 -11.44 -46.85
N ASP A 111 -35.91 -11.17 -48.14
CA ASP A 111 -36.88 -11.76 -49.06
C ASP A 111 -36.36 -11.88 -50.50
N LYS A 112 -36.72 -13.04 -51.08
CA LYS A 112 -37.13 -13.35 -52.47
C LYS A 112 -36.46 -12.63 -53.64
#